data_AF-A0A3A3GDQ6-F1
#
_entry.id   AF-A0A3A3GDQ6-F1
#
_cell.length_a   1.000
_cell.length_b   1.000
_cell.length_c   1.000
_cell.angle_alpha   90.00
_cell.angle_beta   90.00
_cell.angle_gamma   90.00
#
_symmetry.space_group_name_H-M   'P 1'
#
loop_
_entity.id
_entity.type
_entity.pdbx_description
1 polymer ?
#
loop_
_entity_poly.entity_id
_entity_poly.type
_entity_poly.pdbx_seq_one_letter_code
_entity_poly.pdbx_strand_id
1 'polypeptide(L)'
;MKITGQVKLVNSNIYRKLKLLAYATCIGMFIVVLNGALVTKTGSGQGCGTDWPLCNGKFVPAYTIESMIEYSHRIVTGIVGILVLASFIFVFRLARDKRDAVMYALLTLIFTVIQAIMGALAVVFTQSPPVMALHFGISLLAFASSFLLCLALRRYERGIVQHAGRISDTFRYAVWFTWLYTYIVIYVGAFVRHTESSGGCLGWPLCNGEWIPDMTGGTAIAFMHRVAAALLLIVVAVMAHFAYHHHKDNREIQLCGIWSIALCAGQIVSGALVVFAITDENLYLFAGMLHAVLICGLFSVLCHMSIRVWQLRERT
;
A
#
# COMPACT_ATOMS: atom_id res chain seq x y z
N MET A 1 -6.23 32.88 -40.24
CA MET A 1 -5.40 31.66 -40.36
C MET A 1 -5.74 30.73 -39.19
N LYS A 2 -6.50 29.66 -39.43
CA LYS A 2 -6.89 28.66 -38.43
C LYS A 2 -5.69 27.76 -38.14
N ILE A 3 -5.27 27.65 -36.88
CA ILE A 3 -4.52 26.49 -36.38
C ILE A 3 -5.24 25.98 -35.14
N THR A 4 -6.47 25.51 -35.32
CA THR A 4 -7.08 24.53 -34.42
C THR A 4 -6.38 23.21 -34.69
N GLY A 5 -5.25 22.97 -34.02
CA GLY A 5 -4.60 21.68 -34.00
C GLY A 5 -5.57 20.67 -33.37
N GLN A 6 -6.17 19.81 -34.18
CA GLN A 6 -6.78 18.59 -33.69
C GLN A 6 -5.68 17.76 -33.05
N VAL A 7 -5.55 17.86 -31.72
CA VAL A 7 -4.85 16.85 -30.94
C VAL A 7 -5.55 15.55 -31.25
N LYS A 8 -4.86 14.64 -31.96
CA LYS A 8 -5.33 13.29 -32.29
C LYS A 8 -6.11 12.75 -31.09
N LEU A 9 -7.42 12.62 -31.25
CA LEU A 9 -8.27 11.84 -30.37
C LEU A 9 -7.77 10.40 -30.47
N VAL A 10 -6.71 10.06 -29.72
CA VAL A 10 -6.32 8.68 -29.51
C VAL A 10 -7.51 8.03 -28.83
N ASN A 11 -8.26 7.30 -29.65
CA ASN A 11 -9.49 6.54 -29.46
C ASN A 11 -9.94 6.45 -27.97
N SER A 12 -10.88 7.31 -27.56
CA SER A 12 -11.40 7.37 -26.17
C SER A 12 -11.87 6.00 -25.64
N ASN A 13 -12.35 5.14 -26.55
CA ASN A 13 -12.75 3.77 -26.26
C ASN A 13 -11.58 2.86 -25.80
N ILE A 14 -10.36 3.06 -26.32
CA ILE A 14 -9.17 2.29 -25.92
C ILE A 14 -8.80 2.65 -24.48
N TYR A 15 -8.67 3.95 -24.17
CA TYR A 15 -8.35 4.37 -22.81
C TYR A 15 -9.44 4.01 -21.80
N ARG A 16 -10.71 4.01 -22.22
CA ARG A 16 -11.80 3.51 -21.37
C ARG A 16 -11.62 2.03 -21.02
N LYS A 17 -11.29 1.18 -22.00
CA LYS A 17 -11.02 -0.26 -21.77
C LYS A 17 -9.77 -0.46 -20.89
N LEU A 18 -8.67 0.25 -21.18
CA LEU A 18 -7.45 0.19 -20.35
C LEU A 18 -7.71 0.63 -18.91
N LYS A 19 -8.52 1.68 -18.72
CA LYS A 19 -8.91 2.17 -17.39
C LYS A 19 -9.74 1.14 -16.63
N LEU A 20 -10.71 0.48 -17.28
CA LEU A 20 -11.49 -0.58 -16.64
C LEU A 20 -10.60 -1.74 -16.22
N LEU A 21 -9.66 -2.15 -17.07
CA LEU A 21 -8.67 -3.17 -16.73
C LEU A 21 -7.80 -2.73 -15.54
N ALA A 22 -7.30 -1.49 -15.55
CA ALA A 22 -6.51 -0.95 -14.43
C ALA A 22 -7.31 -0.89 -13.12
N TYR A 23 -8.59 -0.50 -13.16
CA TYR A 23 -9.47 -0.53 -11.99
C TYR A 23 -9.67 -1.95 -11.47
N ALA A 24 -9.94 -2.92 -12.36
CA ALA A 24 -10.04 -4.33 -11.97
C ALA A 24 -8.74 -4.84 -11.33
N THR A 25 -7.60 -4.51 -11.91
CA THR A 25 -6.27 -4.85 -11.36
C THR A 25 -6.05 -4.19 -10.00
N CYS A 26 -6.35 -2.90 -9.84
CA CYS A 26 -6.15 -2.19 -8.59
C CYS A 26 -7.05 -2.70 -7.46
N ILE A 27 -8.33 -2.97 -7.77
CA ILE A 27 -9.26 -3.61 -6.83
C ILE A 27 -8.75 -5.01 -6.47
N GLY A 28 -8.29 -5.79 -7.47
CA GLY A 28 -7.70 -7.11 -7.24
C GLY A 28 -6.47 -7.06 -6.34
N MET A 29 -5.54 -6.14 -6.59
CA MET A 29 -4.36 -5.93 -5.76
C MET A 29 -4.71 -5.50 -4.33
N PHE A 30 -5.73 -4.66 -4.16
CA PHE A 30 -6.24 -4.31 -2.85
C PHE A 30 -6.78 -5.54 -2.10
N ILE A 31 -7.59 -6.37 -2.77
CA ILE A 31 -8.09 -7.63 -2.20
C ILE A 31 -6.94 -8.58 -1.85
N VAL A 32 -5.89 -8.66 -2.68
CA VAL A 32 -4.69 -9.45 -2.38
C VAL A 32 -4.03 -9.00 -1.08
N VAL A 33 -3.83 -7.69 -0.89
CA VAL A 33 -3.26 -7.15 0.36
C VAL A 33 -4.14 -7.49 1.57
N LEU A 34 -5.46 -7.35 1.44
CA LEU A 34 -6.40 -7.67 2.51
C LEU A 34 -6.45 -9.17 2.82
N ASN A 35 -6.52 -10.03 1.81
CA ASN A 35 -6.48 -11.48 2.01
C ASN A 35 -5.16 -11.92 2.65
N GLY A 36 -4.04 -11.31 2.29
CA GLY A 36 -2.74 -11.58 2.93
C GLY A 36 -2.72 -11.16 4.41
N ALA A 37 -3.30 -10.00 4.72
CA ALA A 37 -3.48 -9.55 6.10
C ALA A 37 -4.40 -10.48 6.90
N LEU A 38 -5.48 -10.97 6.28
CA LEU A 38 -6.40 -11.96 6.85
C LEU A 38 -5.68 -13.27 7.17
N VAL A 39 -5.02 -13.89 6.17
CA VAL A 39 -4.24 -15.13 6.32
C VAL A 39 -3.22 -15.01 7.46
N THR A 40 -2.51 -13.89 7.53
CA THR A 40 -1.52 -13.65 8.57
C THR A 40 -2.18 -13.49 9.94
N LYS A 41 -3.34 -12.84 10.02
CA LYS A 41 -4.06 -12.56 11.27
C LYS A 41 -4.75 -13.78 11.87
N THR A 42 -5.32 -14.63 11.03
CA THR A 42 -5.98 -15.89 11.42
C THR A 42 -5.00 -17.04 11.61
N GLY A 43 -3.69 -16.82 11.41
CA GLY A 43 -2.68 -17.87 11.51
C GLY A 43 -2.79 -18.93 10.40
N SER A 44 -3.56 -18.66 9.34
CA SER A 44 -3.88 -19.63 8.30
C SER A 44 -2.78 -19.81 7.26
N GLY A 45 -1.60 -19.19 7.43
CA GLY A 45 -0.51 -19.24 6.44
C GLY A 45 0.12 -20.62 6.23
N GLN A 46 -0.28 -21.63 7.01
CA GLN A 46 0.12 -23.03 6.87
C GLN A 46 -1.09 -23.98 6.72
N GLY A 47 -2.29 -23.45 6.47
CA GLY A 47 -3.51 -24.24 6.31
C GLY A 47 -3.48 -25.22 5.13
N CYS A 48 -2.66 -24.94 4.11
CA CYS A 48 -2.44 -25.79 2.94
C CYS A 48 -1.21 -26.70 3.03
N GLY A 49 -0.52 -26.71 4.17
CA GLY A 49 0.76 -27.41 4.33
C GLY A 49 1.86 -26.80 3.47
N THR A 50 2.82 -27.64 3.08
CA THR A 50 3.99 -27.24 2.25
C THR A 50 3.74 -27.38 0.74
N ASP A 51 2.54 -27.77 0.35
CA ASP A 51 2.20 -27.97 -1.05
C ASP A 51 2.03 -26.63 -1.77
N TRP A 52 2.56 -26.54 -2.99
CA TRP A 52 2.35 -25.42 -3.90
C TRP A 52 2.56 -25.92 -5.35
N PRO A 53 1.68 -25.60 -6.31
CA PRO A 53 0.50 -24.73 -6.23
C PRO A 53 -0.75 -25.42 -5.64
N LEU A 54 -0.67 -26.73 -5.36
CA LEU A 54 -1.74 -27.50 -4.73
C LEU A 54 -1.87 -27.13 -3.24
N CYS A 55 -2.98 -27.51 -2.63
CA CYS A 55 -3.22 -27.39 -1.19
C CYS A 55 -3.60 -28.79 -0.68
N ASN A 56 -2.79 -29.37 0.20
CA ASN A 56 -2.93 -30.77 0.68
C ASN A 56 -3.21 -31.78 -0.46
N GLY A 57 -2.38 -31.75 -1.51
CA GLY A 57 -2.44 -32.63 -2.67
C GLY A 57 -3.58 -32.39 -3.67
N LYS A 58 -4.46 -31.40 -3.44
CA LYS A 58 -5.62 -31.10 -4.30
C LYS A 58 -5.63 -29.64 -4.75
N PHE A 59 -6.25 -29.37 -5.91
CA PHE A 59 -6.48 -27.99 -6.33
C PHE A 59 -7.53 -27.34 -5.44
N VAL A 60 -8.69 -27.93 -5.22
CA VAL A 60 -9.72 -27.40 -4.30
C VAL A 60 -9.88 -28.35 -3.12
N PRO A 61 -9.06 -28.24 -2.06
CA PRO A 61 -9.31 -28.96 -0.82
C PRO A 61 -10.29 -28.19 0.06
N ALA A 62 -11.09 -28.90 0.83
CA ALA A 62 -11.66 -28.34 2.05
C ALA A 62 -11.67 -29.43 3.13
N TYR A 63 -10.84 -29.24 4.16
CA TYR A 63 -10.85 -30.03 5.39
C TYR A 63 -10.96 -29.14 6.64
N THR A 64 -10.50 -27.87 6.62
CA THR A 64 -10.65 -26.88 7.72
C THR A 64 -10.85 -25.43 7.21
N ILE A 65 -11.17 -24.48 8.11
CA ILE A 65 -11.34 -23.05 7.79
C ILE A 65 -10.02 -22.41 7.36
N GLU A 66 -8.91 -22.78 7.98
CA GLU A 66 -7.57 -22.26 7.69
C GLU A 66 -7.15 -22.59 6.25
N SER A 67 -7.36 -23.84 5.81
CA SER A 67 -7.07 -24.23 4.42
C SER A 67 -7.93 -23.42 3.43
N MET A 68 -9.19 -23.15 3.77
CA MET A 68 -10.07 -22.34 2.90
C MET A 68 -9.57 -20.89 2.79
N ILE A 69 -9.15 -20.28 3.89
CA ILE A 69 -8.62 -18.91 3.91
C ILE A 69 -7.33 -18.84 3.07
N GLU A 70 -6.38 -19.74 3.30
CA GLU A 70 -5.11 -19.74 2.55
C GLU A 70 -5.31 -20.03 1.06
N TYR A 71 -6.12 -21.05 0.75
CA TYR A 71 -6.40 -21.41 -0.65
C TYR A 71 -7.11 -20.28 -1.40
N SER A 72 -8.06 -19.60 -0.76
CA SER A 72 -8.73 -18.45 -1.36
C SER A 72 -7.76 -17.32 -1.69
N HIS A 73 -6.77 -17.07 -0.81
CA HIS A 73 -5.70 -16.11 -1.09
C HIS A 73 -4.86 -16.53 -2.31
N ARG A 74 -4.49 -17.82 -2.41
CA ARG A 74 -3.73 -18.37 -3.55
C ARG A 74 -4.48 -18.27 -4.89
N ILE A 75 -5.78 -18.54 -4.91
CA ILE A 75 -6.58 -18.36 -6.14
C ILE A 75 -6.62 -16.89 -6.54
N VAL A 76 -6.94 -16.00 -5.59
CA VAL A 76 -7.09 -14.57 -5.86
C VAL A 76 -5.77 -13.98 -6.36
N THR A 77 -4.63 -14.33 -5.75
CA THR A 77 -3.31 -13.87 -6.22
C THR A 77 -2.99 -14.38 -7.62
N GLY A 78 -3.34 -15.63 -7.95
CA GLY A 78 -3.19 -16.17 -9.31
C GLY A 78 -4.01 -15.41 -10.36
N ILE A 79 -5.30 -15.17 -10.10
CA ILE A 79 -6.19 -14.40 -10.99
C ILE A 79 -5.68 -12.96 -11.16
N VAL A 80 -5.32 -12.31 -10.06
CA VAL A 80 -4.82 -10.92 -10.08
C VAL A 80 -3.47 -10.84 -10.78
N GLY A 81 -2.60 -11.85 -10.66
CA GLY A 81 -1.35 -11.94 -11.42
C GLY A 81 -1.57 -11.90 -12.93
N ILE A 82 -2.61 -12.59 -13.43
CA ILE A 82 -3.01 -12.54 -14.84
C ILE A 82 -3.50 -11.14 -15.22
N LEU A 83 -4.31 -10.49 -14.37
CA LEU A 83 -4.78 -9.12 -14.60
C LEU A 83 -3.63 -8.11 -14.64
N VAL A 84 -2.63 -8.25 -13.76
CA VAL A 84 -1.42 -7.42 -13.72
C VAL A 84 -0.62 -7.60 -15.01
N LEU A 85 -0.39 -8.84 -15.45
CA LEU A 85 0.32 -9.13 -16.69
C LEU A 85 -0.42 -8.56 -17.91
N ALA A 86 -1.73 -8.77 -17.98
CA ALA A 86 -2.58 -8.19 -19.03
C ALA A 86 -2.50 -6.66 -19.03
N SER A 87 -2.59 -6.03 -17.85
CA SER A 87 -2.48 -4.57 -17.70
C SER A 87 -1.16 -4.05 -18.26
N PHE A 88 -0.04 -4.68 -17.89
CA PHE A 88 1.28 -4.33 -18.43
C PHE A 88 1.33 -4.47 -19.95
N ILE A 89 0.93 -5.62 -20.48
CA ILE A 89 0.96 -5.89 -21.93
C ILE A 89 0.11 -4.88 -22.71
N PHE A 90 -1.13 -4.63 -22.29
CA PHE A 90 -2.03 -3.73 -23.01
C PHE A 90 -1.60 -2.26 -22.88
N VAL A 91 -1.14 -1.82 -21.71
CA VAL A 91 -0.61 -0.46 -21.54
C VAL A 91 0.66 -0.27 -22.37
N PHE A 92 1.57 -1.25 -22.37
CA PHE A 92 2.80 -1.19 -23.16
C PHE A 92 2.53 -1.14 -24.67
N ARG A 93 1.52 -1.87 -25.17
CA ARG A 93 1.18 -1.89 -26.61
C ARG A 93 0.35 -0.69 -27.05
N LEU A 94 -0.62 -0.26 -26.23
CA LEU A 94 -1.65 0.70 -26.64
C LEU A 94 -1.42 2.12 -26.09
N ALA A 95 -0.56 2.29 -25.09
CA ALA A 95 -0.25 3.58 -24.47
C ALA A 95 1.27 3.77 -24.29
N ARG A 96 2.09 3.24 -25.22
CA ARG A 96 3.56 3.29 -25.18
C ARG A 96 4.13 4.70 -25.08
N ASP A 97 3.43 5.68 -25.65
CA ASP A 97 3.80 7.09 -25.62
C ASP A 97 3.62 7.72 -24.22
N LYS A 98 2.83 7.08 -23.34
CA LYS A 98 2.58 7.53 -21.97
C LYS A 98 3.54 6.85 -20.99
N ARG A 99 4.75 7.43 -20.88
CA ARG A 99 5.87 6.84 -20.13
C ARG A 99 5.55 6.51 -18.67
N ASP A 100 4.78 7.37 -17.98
CA ASP A 100 4.41 7.15 -16.58
C ASP A 100 3.41 5.99 -16.41
N ALA A 101 2.39 5.86 -17.28
CA ALA A 101 1.48 4.72 -17.27
C ALA A 101 2.22 3.41 -17.53
N VAL A 102 3.14 3.39 -18.50
CA VAL A 102 3.99 2.22 -18.75
C VAL A 102 4.84 1.89 -17.52
N MET A 103 5.43 2.89 -16.89
CA MET A 103 6.24 2.71 -15.67
C MET A 103 5.41 2.16 -14.51
N TYR A 104 4.21 2.69 -14.25
CA TYR A 104 3.34 2.18 -13.18
C TYR A 104 2.89 0.75 -13.43
N ALA A 105 2.54 0.41 -14.68
CA ALA A 105 2.19 -0.96 -15.04
C ALA A 105 3.39 -1.92 -14.88
N LEU A 106 4.59 -1.48 -15.26
CA LEU A 106 5.82 -2.25 -15.09
C LEU A 106 6.17 -2.45 -13.60
N LEU A 107 6.12 -1.40 -12.79
CA LEU A 107 6.37 -1.48 -11.35
C LEU A 107 5.37 -2.40 -10.66
N THR A 108 4.08 -2.30 -11.03
CA THR A 108 3.04 -3.22 -10.53
C THR A 108 3.41 -4.67 -10.85
N LEU A 109 3.85 -4.96 -12.08
CA LEU A 109 4.28 -6.30 -12.49
C LEU A 109 5.52 -6.77 -11.70
N ILE A 110 6.56 -5.95 -11.62
CA ILE A 110 7.82 -6.30 -10.92
C ILE A 110 7.54 -6.62 -9.45
N PHE A 111 6.85 -5.74 -8.72
CA PHE A 111 6.55 -5.98 -7.32
C PHE A 111 5.59 -7.16 -7.12
N THR A 112 4.67 -7.42 -8.06
CA THR A 112 3.81 -8.61 -8.05
C THR A 112 4.59 -9.90 -8.23
N VAL A 113 5.58 -9.92 -9.12
CA VAL A 113 6.47 -11.09 -9.29
C VAL A 113 7.32 -11.31 -8.05
N ILE A 114 7.91 -10.25 -7.49
CA ILE A 114 8.72 -10.36 -6.26
C ILE A 114 7.89 -10.92 -5.10
N GLN A 115 6.70 -10.37 -4.84
CA GLN A 115 5.84 -10.88 -3.75
C GLN A 115 5.34 -12.31 -4.01
N ALA A 116 5.06 -12.68 -5.28
CA ALA A 116 4.66 -14.04 -5.61
C ALA A 116 5.77 -15.06 -5.31
N ILE A 117 7.03 -14.70 -5.61
CA ILE A 117 8.20 -15.50 -5.26
C ILE A 117 8.35 -15.59 -3.74
N MET A 118 8.29 -14.46 -3.03
CA MET A 118 8.38 -14.44 -1.57
C MET A 118 7.27 -15.28 -0.90
N GLY A 119 6.04 -15.18 -1.40
CA GLY A 119 4.90 -15.97 -0.92
C GLY A 119 5.09 -17.47 -1.17
N ALA A 120 5.54 -17.87 -2.35
CA ALA A 120 5.85 -19.27 -2.63
C ALA A 120 6.99 -19.80 -1.73
N LEU A 121 8.04 -19.00 -1.54
CA LEU A 121 9.14 -19.34 -0.63
C LEU A 121 8.69 -19.43 0.84
N ALA A 122 7.68 -18.66 1.24
CA ALA A 122 7.11 -18.71 2.59
C ALA A 122 6.29 -19.97 2.87
N VAL A 123 5.75 -20.61 1.83
CA VAL A 123 5.04 -21.90 1.93
C VAL A 123 6.04 -23.05 2.05
N VAL A 124 7.10 -23.03 1.25
CA VAL A 124 8.07 -24.13 1.16
C VAL A 124 9.11 -24.07 2.29
N PHE A 125 9.48 -22.86 2.72
CA PHE A 125 10.51 -22.65 3.74
C PHE A 125 9.98 -21.80 4.88
N THR A 126 10.44 -22.09 6.10
CA THR A 126 10.23 -21.20 7.24
C THR A 126 10.96 -19.89 7.01
N GLN A 127 10.22 -18.78 6.94
CA GLN A 127 10.78 -17.45 6.72
C GLN A 127 10.96 -16.70 8.03
N SER A 128 11.98 -15.87 8.09
CA SER A 128 12.23 -15.03 9.26
C SER A 128 11.26 -13.84 9.32
N PRO A 129 10.91 -13.34 10.51
CA PRO A 129 10.03 -12.17 10.66
C PRO A 129 10.46 -10.92 9.87
N PRO A 130 11.76 -10.57 9.74
CA PRO A 130 12.20 -9.48 8.87
C PRO A 130 11.79 -9.67 7.40
N VAL A 131 11.92 -10.88 6.86
CA VAL A 131 11.58 -11.18 5.46
C VAL A 131 10.08 -11.05 5.23
N MET A 132 9.28 -11.55 6.18
CA MET A 132 7.82 -11.44 6.11
C MET A 132 7.34 -9.99 6.28
N ALA A 133 8.02 -9.19 7.11
CA ALA A 133 7.76 -7.75 7.21
C ALA A 133 8.07 -7.00 5.89
N LEU A 134 9.15 -7.38 5.20
CA LEU A 134 9.46 -6.85 3.86
C LEU A 134 8.40 -7.23 2.82
N HIS A 135 7.86 -8.45 2.88
CA HIS A 135 6.81 -8.90 1.99
C HIS A 135 5.61 -7.93 2.02
N PHE A 136 5.13 -7.56 3.22
CA PHE A 136 4.03 -6.61 3.36
C PHE A 136 4.31 -5.25 2.70
N GLY A 137 5.52 -4.71 2.88
CA GLY A 137 5.95 -3.46 2.24
C GLY A 137 5.97 -3.54 0.71
N ILE A 138 6.45 -4.66 0.15
CA ILE A 138 6.47 -4.91 -1.29
C ILE A 138 5.06 -5.04 -1.86
N SER A 139 4.14 -5.70 -1.14
CA SER A 139 2.72 -5.78 -1.53
C SER A 139 2.08 -4.39 -1.58
N LEU A 140 2.41 -3.48 -0.64
CA LEU A 140 1.96 -2.09 -0.68
C LEU A 140 2.55 -1.30 -1.86
N LEU A 141 3.81 -1.52 -2.23
CA LEU A 141 4.41 -0.92 -3.43
C LEU A 141 3.71 -1.39 -4.71
N ALA A 142 3.36 -2.68 -4.80
CA ALA A 142 2.60 -3.24 -5.91
C ALA A 142 1.20 -2.61 -6.00
N PHE A 143 0.49 -2.54 -4.86
CA PHE A 143 -0.83 -1.91 -4.79
C PHE A 143 -0.78 -0.42 -5.15
N ALA A 144 0.14 0.36 -4.56
CA ALA A 144 0.28 1.78 -4.84
C ALA A 144 0.63 2.03 -6.31
N SER A 145 1.47 1.19 -6.92
CA SER A 145 1.78 1.28 -8.36
C SER A 145 0.53 1.04 -9.23
N SER A 146 -0.31 0.08 -8.86
CA SER A 146 -1.58 -0.18 -9.57
C SER A 146 -2.58 0.97 -9.41
N PHE A 147 -2.60 1.61 -8.24
CA PHE A 147 -3.42 2.79 -7.97
C PHE A 147 -2.96 4.00 -8.81
N LEU A 148 -1.64 4.24 -8.89
CA LEU A 148 -1.07 5.28 -9.74
C LEU A 148 -1.39 5.05 -11.22
N LEU A 149 -1.37 3.80 -11.69
CA LEU A 149 -1.80 3.44 -13.04
C LEU A 149 -3.25 3.85 -13.30
N CYS A 150 -4.15 3.62 -12.33
CA CYS A 150 -5.55 4.04 -12.40
C CYS A 150 -5.68 5.56 -12.55
N LEU A 151 -4.94 6.32 -11.75
CA LEU A 151 -4.94 7.79 -11.83
C LEU A 151 -4.38 8.28 -13.17
N ALA A 152 -3.29 7.69 -13.65
CA ALA A 152 -2.66 8.06 -14.92
C ALA A 152 -3.62 7.84 -16.11
N LEU A 153 -4.23 6.64 -16.21
CA LEU A 153 -5.15 6.32 -17.30
C LEU A 153 -6.44 7.15 -17.24
N ARG A 154 -6.96 7.44 -16.03
CA ARG A 154 -8.10 8.36 -15.86
C ARG A 154 -7.76 9.77 -16.34
N ARG A 155 -6.55 10.26 -16.05
CA ARG A 155 -6.09 11.58 -16.50
C ARG A 155 -5.99 11.63 -18.03
N TYR A 156 -5.47 10.57 -18.65
CA TYR A 156 -5.36 10.47 -20.11
C TYR A 156 -6.72 10.37 -20.81
N GLU A 157 -7.66 9.58 -20.28
CA GLU A 157 -9.02 9.51 -20.82
C GLU A 157 -9.71 10.88 -20.80
N ARG A 158 -9.52 11.66 -19.73
CA ARG A 158 -10.15 12.98 -19.58
C ARG A 158 -9.42 14.12 -20.30
N GLY A 159 -8.25 13.85 -20.91
CA GLY A 159 -7.46 14.88 -21.58
C GLY A 159 -7.00 16.02 -20.65
N ILE A 160 -6.87 15.76 -19.35
CA ILE A 160 -6.54 16.81 -18.37
C ILE A 160 -5.06 17.19 -18.54
N VAL A 161 -4.81 18.38 -19.07
CA VAL A 161 -3.51 19.03 -19.06
C VAL A 161 -3.35 19.75 -17.72
N GLN A 162 -2.39 19.32 -16.91
CA GLN A 162 -2.12 19.97 -15.63
C GLN A 162 -1.20 21.17 -15.83
N HIS A 163 -1.73 22.36 -15.58
CA HIS A 163 -0.94 23.55 -15.31
C HIS A 163 -0.95 23.74 -13.80
N ALA A 164 0.17 23.42 -13.15
CA ALA A 164 0.32 23.66 -11.72
C ALA A 164 1.60 24.47 -11.49
N GLY A 165 1.56 25.33 -10.47
CA GLY A 165 2.73 26.11 -10.04
C GLY A 165 3.91 25.21 -9.73
N ARG A 166 5.11 25.74 -9.93
CA ARG A 166 6.35 25.01 -9.64
C ARG A 166 6.47 24.74 -8.14
N ILE A 167 7.08 23.62 -7.79
CA ILE A 167 7.29 23.20 -6.40
C ILE A 167 8.77 23.35 -6.05
N SER A 168 9.04 23.95 -4.89
CA SER A 168 10.39 24.15 -4.39
C SER A 168 11.06 22.80 -4.04
N ASP A 169 12.37 22.75 -4.21
CA ASP A 169 13.14 21.53 -3.92
C ASP A 169 13.08 21.14 -2.43
N THR A 170 12.98 22.12 -1.52
CA THR A 170 12.84 21.87 -0.07
C THR A 170 11.57 21.08 0.25
N PHE A 171 10.42 21.51 -0.28
CA PHE A 171 9.16 20.81 -0.06
C PHE A 171 9.19 19.41 -0.68
N ARG A 172 9.79 19.27 -1.87
CA ARG A 172 9.99 17.96 -2.50
C ARG A 172 10.76 17.01 -1.60
N TYR A 173 11.88 17.44 -1.01
CA TYR A 173 12.66 16.58 -0.10
C TYR A 173 11.86 16.21 1.14
N ALA A 174 11.05 17.12 1.69
CA ALA A 174 10.16 16.82 2.82
C ALA A 174 9.12 15.73 2.48
N VAL A 175 8.54 15.77 1.29
CA VAL A 175 7.58 14.75 0.82
C VAL A 175 8.26 13.39 0.65
N TRP A 176 9.43 13.34 0.00
CA TRP A 176 10.17 12.09 -0.18
C TRP A 176 10.68 11.51 1.15
N PHE A 177 11.11 12.36 2.08
CA PHE A 177 11.45 11.96 3.44
C PHE A 177 10.23 11.35 4.15
N THR A 178 9.07 12.00 4.08
CA THR A 178 7.82 11.51 4.68
C THR A 178 7.42 10.15 4.10
N TRP A 179 7.53 9.99 2.78
CA TRP A 179 7.27 8.71 2.10
C TRP A 179 8.22 7.61 2.59
N LEU A 180 9.52 7.89 2.64
CA LEU A 180 10.52 6.91 3.10
C LEU A 180 10.31 6.54 4.56
N TYR A 181 10.07 7.53 5.42
CA TYR A 181 9.81 7.31 6.84
C TYR A 181 8.52 6.50 7.05
N THR A 182 7.46 6.77 6.28
CA THR A 182 6.24 5.95 6.29
C THR A 182 6.54 4.50 5.92
N TYR A 183 7.38 4.26 4.91
CA TYR A 183 7.78 2.91 4.52
C TYR A 183 8.55 2.17 5.63
N ILE A 184 9.40 2.88 6.37
CA ILE A 184 10.09 2.33 7.54
C ILE A 184 9.08 1.99 8.64
N VAL A 185 8.11 2.87 8.94
CA VAL A 185 7.08 2.62 9.95
C VAL A 185 6.17 1.44 9.56
N ILE A 186 5.85 1.29 8.27
CA ILE A 186 5.16 0.12 7.71
C ILE A 186 5.94 -1.16 8.00
N TYR A 187 7.24 -1.17 7.72
CA TYR A 187 8.10 -2.32 7.99
C TYR A 187 8.11 -2.67 9.49
N VAL A 188 8.30 -1.67 10.36
CA VAL A 188 8.29 -1.87 11.82
C VAL A 188 6.93 -2.41 12.29
N GLY A 189 5.81 -1.91 11.76
CA GLY A 189 4.48 -2.41 12.09
C GLY A 189 4.23 -3.85 11.63
N ALA A 190 4.67 -4.21 10.43
CA ALA A 190 4.62 -5.59 9.96
C ALA A 190 5.55 -6.51 10.80
N PHE A 191 6.70 -5.98 11.24
CA PHE A 191 7.62 -6.70 12.11
C PHE A 191 7.02 -6.98 13.49
N VAL A 192 6.27 -6.04 14.09
CA VAL A 192 5.49 -6.28 15.32
C VAL A 192 4.54 -7.46 15.16
N ARG A 193 3.89 -7.60 13.98
CA ARG A 193 2.98 -8.73 13.73
C ARG A 193 3.74 -10.05 13.62
N HIS A 194 4.82 -10.10 12.84
CA HIS A 194 5.53 -11.36 12.57
C HIS A 194 6.45 -11.82 13.70
N THR A 195 6.73 -10.97 14.68
CA THR A 195 7.42 -11.32 15.94
C THR A 195 6.44 -11.56 17.09
N GLU A 196 5.13 -11.65 16.80
CA GLU A 196 4.06 -11.82 17.79
C GLU A 196 4.08 -10.77 18.93
N SER A 197 4.73 -9.64 18.69
CA SER A 197 4.93 -8.57 19.67
C SER A 197 3.73 -7.64 19.80
N SER A 198 2.60 -7.96 19.15
CA SER A 198 1.39 -7.13 19.17
C SER A 198 0.84 -6.92 20.58
N GLY A 199 1.02 -7.91 21.47
CA GLY A 199 0.64 -7.84 22.89
C GLY A 199 1.74 -7.36 23.83
N GLY A 200 2.90 -6.94 23.32
CA GLY A 200 4.03 -6.50 24.17
C GLY A 200 3.75 -5.23 24.97
N CYS A 201 2.80 -4.41 24.51
CA CYS A 201 2.33 -3.23 25.24
C CYS A 201 0.81 -3.32 25.44
N LEU A 202 0.39 -3.49 26.69
CA LEU A 202 -1.01 -3.40 27.09
C LEU A 202 -1.36 -1.96 27.47
N GLY A 203 -2.56 -1.52 27.08
CA GLY A 203 -3.03 -0.15 27.28
C GLY A 203 -2.58 0.84 26.20
N TRP A 204 -3.20 2.02 26.21
CA TRP A 204 -2.94 3.13 25.30
C TRP A 204 -3.36 4.45 25.98
N PRO A 205 -2.56 5.54 25.95
CA PRO A 205 -1.29 5.69 25.23
C PRO A 205 -0.08 5.05 25.95
N LEU A 206 -0.18 4.84 27.27
CA LEU A 206 0.85 4.18 28.07
C LEU A 206 1.09 2.74 27.59
N CYS A 207 2.31 2.24 27.78
CA CYS A 207 2.65 0.84 27.56
C CYS A 207 2.86 0.18 28.93
N ASN A 208 2.01 -0.79 29.28
CA ASN A 208 2.06 -1.51 30.56
C ASN A 208 2.02 -0.58 31.79
N GLY A 209 1.31 0.55 31.68
CA GLY A 209 1.19 1.56 32.75
C GLY A 209 2.29 2.62 32.76
N GLU A 210 3.28 2.53 31.88
CA GLU A 210 4.45 3.42 31.87
C GLU A 210 4.55 4.25 30.57
N TRP A 211 5.17 5.43 30.66
CA TRP A 211 5.46 6.26 29.49
C TRP A 211 6.66 5.75 28.70
N ILE A 212 7.65 5.19 29.40
CA ILE A 212 8.83 4.53 28.84
C ILE A 212 8.93 3.19 29.57
N PRO A 213 8.48 2.09 28.96
CA PRO A 213 8.48 0.78 29.59
C PRO A 213 9.87 0.16 29.59
N ASP A 214 10.01 -1.00 30.25
CA ASP A 214 11.16 -1.87 30.08
C ASP A 214 11.37 -2.24 28.61
N MET A 215 12.53 -1.85 28.05
CA MET A 215 12.88 -2.03 26.64
C MET A 215 13.42 -3.43 26.37
N THR A 216 12.65 -4.46 26.72
CA THR A 216 13.02 -5.87 26.53
C THR A 216 11.99 -6.61 25.67
N GLY A 217 12.47 -7.60 24.91
CA GLY A 217 11.62 -8.50 24.11
C GLY A 217 10.58 -7.81 23.22
N GLY A 218 9.36 -8.33 23.22
CA GLY A 218 8.25 -7.82 22.40
C GLY A 218 7.76 -6.44 22.83
N THR A 219 7.93 -6.06 24.11
CA THR A 219 7.61 -4.72 24.63
C THR A 219 8.41 -3.65 23.90
N ALA A 220 9.72 -3.86 23.73
CA ALA A 220 10.57 -2.92 22.99
C ALA A 220 10.11 -2.74 21.55
N ILE A 221 9.80 -3.84 20.85
CA ILE A 221 9.38 -3.83 19.44
C ILE A 221 8.05 -3.08 19.29
N ALA A 222 7.07 -3.40 20.13
CA ALA A 222 5.76 -2.74 20.14
C ALA A 222 5.89 -1.25 20.45
N PHE A 223 6.64 -0.90 21.50
CA PHE A 223 6.81 0.49 21.93
C PHE A 223 7.55 1.33 20.88
N MET A 224 8.62 0.80 20.28
CA MET A 224 9.32 1.47 19.17
C MET A 224 8.40 1.76 17.99
N HIS A 225 7.50 0.83 17.65
CA HIS A 225 6.49 1.08 16.61
C HIS A 225 5.55 2.24 16.98
N ARG A 226 5.07 2.29 18.24
CA ARG A 226 4.19 3.37 18.73
C ARG A 226 4.87 4.73 18.66
N VAL A 227 6.12 4.81 19.12
CA VAL A 227 6.91 6.05 19.06
C VAL A 227 7.13 6.47 17.60
N ALA A 228 7.52 5.54 16.72
CA ALA A 228 7.71 5.83 15.31
C ALA A 228 6.41 6.29 14.62
N ALA A 229 5.26 5.72 14.97
CA ALA A 229 3.96 6.15 14.47
C ALA A 229 3.56 7.55 14.97
N ALA A 230 3.83 7.88 16.24
CA ALA A 230 3.58 9.21 16.79
C ALA A 230 4.46 10.28 16.12
N LEU A 231 5.75 9.97 15.91
CA LEU A 231 6.66 10.84 15.16
C LEU A 231 6.21 11.00 13.70
N LEU A 232 5.70 9.93 13.07
CA LEU A 232 5.18 10.00 11.71
C LEU A 232 4.01 10.98 11.60
N LEU A 233 3.10 11.02 12.58
CA LEU A 233 2.01 12.00 12.60
C LEU A 233 2.55 13.44 12.59
N ILE A 234 3.60 13.72 13.38
CA ILE A 234 4.23 15.05 13.41
C ILE A 234 4.83 15.37 12.04
N VAL A 235 5.61 14.46 11.46
CA VAL A 235 6.23 14.63 10.13
C VAL A 235 5.16 14.89 9.06
N VAL A 236 4.09 14.09 9.03
CA VAL A 236 2.97 14.24 8.10
C VAL A 236 2.22 15.54 8.34
N ALA A 237 2.01 15.96 9.59
CA ALA A 237 1.33 17.21 9.92
C ALA A 237 2.13 18.43 9.45
N VAL A 238 3.45 18.43 9.65
CA VAL A 238 4.34 19.49 9.15
C VAL A 238 4.31 19.54 7.62
N MET A 239 4.45 18.39 6.94
CA MET A 239 4.33 18.31 5.49
C MET A 239 2.97 18.82 4.99
N ALA A 240 1.87 18.42 5.63
CA ALA A 240 0.51 18.84 5.28
C ALA A 240 0.29 20.34 5.51
N HIS A 241 0.86 20.90 6.58
CA HIS A 241 0.83 22.34 6.85
C HIS A 241 1.50 23.14 5.72
N PHE A 242 2.71 22.74 5.33
CA PHE A 242 3.40 23.35 4.18
C PHE A 242 2.61 23.18 2.88
N ALA A 243 2.07 21.98 2.64
CA ALA A 243 1.21 21.70 1.47
C ALA A 243 0.01 22.65 1.39
N TYR A 244 -0.66 22.91 2.51
CA TYR A 244 -1.86 23.74 2.57
C TYR A 244 -1.55 25.23 2.42
N HIS A 245 -0.54 25.73 3.14
CA HIS A 245 -0.28 27.17 3.22
C HIS A 245 0.62 27.73 2.12
N HIS A 246 1.59 26.96 1.63
CA HIS A 246 2.59 27.44 0.66
C HIS A 246 2.25 27.09 -0.79
N HIS A 247 1.26 26.22 -1.01
CA HIS A 247 0.84 25.79 -2.36
C HIS A 247 -0.65 26.02 -2.61
N LYS A 248 -1.13 27.24 -2.30
CA LYS A 248 -2.55 27.64 -2.44
C LYS A 248 -3.09 27.48 -3.86
N ASP A 249 -2.24 27.64 -4.86
CA ASP A 249 -2.62 27.50 -6.27
C ASP A 249 -2.67 26.04 -6.74
N ASN A 250 -2.27 25.08 -5.89
CA ASN A 250 -2.22 23.66 -6.23
C ASN A 250 -3.12 22.83 -5.30
N ARG A 251 -4.43 22.85 -5.58
CA ARG A 251 -5.45 22.10 -4.84
C ARG A 251 -5.15 20.61 -4.72
N GLU A 252 -4.49 20.00 -5.71
CA GLU A 252 -4.11 18.59 -5.68
C GLU A 252 -3.13 18.30 -4.53
N ILE A 253 -2.10 19.13 -4.38
CA ILE A 253 -1.10 19.02 -3.30
C ILE A 253 -1.74 19.28 -1.93
N GLN A 254 -2.62 20.28 -1.82
CA GLN A 254 -3.35 20.56 -0.58
C GLN A 254 -4.22 19.36 -0.16
N LEU A 255 -4.98 18.78 -1.10
CA LEU A 255 -5.80 17.61 -0.82
C LEU A 255 -4.95 16.40 -0.43
N CYS A 256 -3.80 16.17 -1.07
CA CYS A 256 -2.88 15.11 -0.66
C CYS A 256 -2.39 15.30 0.78
N GLY A 257 -2.05 16.55 1.17
CA GLY A 257 -1.69 16.88 2.55
C GLY A 257 -2.81 16.58 3.55
N ILE A 258 -4.03 17.06 3.27
CA ILE A 258 -5.22 16.85 4.12
C ILE A 258 -5.55 15.37 4.27
N TRP A 259 -5.56 14.60 3.17
CA TRP A 259 -5.82 13.17 3.24
C TRP A 259 -4.70 12.42 3.94
N SER A 260 -3.43 12.82 3.78
CA SER A 260 -2.30 12.20 4.47
C SER A 260 -2.42 12.34 5.99
N ILE A 261 -2.73 13.54 6.50
CA ILE A 261 -2.91 13.72 7.95
C ILE A 261 -4.15 13.00 8.47
N ALA A 262 -5.27 13.04 7.74
CA ALA A 262 -6.50 12.35 8.14
C ALA A 262 -6.31 10.82 8.20
N LEU A 263 -5.67 10.22 7.20
CA LEU A 263 -5.38 8.79 7.16
C LEU A 263 -4.33 8.38 8.19
N CYS A 264 -3.32 9.22 8.45
CA CYS A 264 -2.32 8.98 9.49
C CYS A 264 -2.91 9.04 10.90
N ALA A 265 -3.78 10.03 11.18
CA ALA A 265 -4.53 10.08 12.43
C ALA A 265 -5.45 8.85 12.58
N GLY A 266 -6.16 8.47 11.51
CA GLY A 266 -6.93 7.24 11.45
C GLY A 266 -6.08 6.01 11.75
N GLN A 267 -4.82 5.98 11.31
CA GLN A 267 -3.90 4.87 11.59
C GLN A 267 -3.50 4.75 13.05
N ILE A 268 -3.33 5.87 13.74
CA ILE A 268 -3.05 5.84 15.19
C ILE A 268 -4.29 5.36 15.94
N VAL A 269 -5.48 5.83 15.56
CA VAL A 269 -6.74 5.39 16.18
C VAL A 269 -6.99 3.91 15.95
N SER A 270 -6.82 3.41 14.72
CA SER A 270 -6.98 1.98 14.41
C SER A 270 -5.91 1.13 15.12
N GLY A 271 -4.67 1.64 15.27
CA GLY A 271 -3.62 0.98 16.04
C GLY A 271 -3.94 0.87 17.54
N ALA A 272 -4.49 1.94 18.14
CA ALA A 272 -4.99 1.90 19.50
C ALA A 272 -6.14 0.90 19.65
N LEU A 273 -7.05 0.86 18.67
CA LEU A 273 -8.15 -0.11 18.64
C LEU A 273 -7.63 -1.56 18.59
N VAL A 274 -6.57 -1.86 17.83
CA VAL A 274 -5.94 -3.19 17.81
C VAL A 274 -5.48 -3.62 19.20
N VAL A 275 -4.92 -2.69 19.99
CA VAL A 275 -4.46 -2.98 21.36
C VAL A 275 -5.65 -3.23 22.30
N PHE A 276 -6.69 -2.38 22.24
CA PHE A 276 -7.88 -2.57 23.07
C PHE A 276 -8.67 -3.83 22.70
N ALA A 277 -8.57 -4.26 21.45
CA ALA A 277 -9.28 -5.42 20.94
C ALA A 277 -8.54 -6.75 21.19
N ILE A 278 -7.36 -6.75 21.83
CA ILE A 278 -6.50 -7.95 21.89
C ILE A 278 -7.16 -9.18 22.55
N THR A 279 -8.18 -8.97 23.39
CA THR A 279 -8.93 -10.03 24.08
C THR A 279 -10.18 -10.49 23.32
N ASP A 280 -10.60 -9.78 22.27
CA ASP A 280 -11.77 -10.10 21.44
C ASP A 280 -11.29 -10.40 20.02
N GLU A 281 -11.32 -11.67 19.62
CA GLU A 281 -10.81 -12.13 18.33
C GLU A 281 -11.48 -11.43 17.13
N ASN A 282 -12.79 -11.20 17.20
CA ASN A 282 -13.55 -10.58 16.11
C ASN A 282 -13.19 -9.11 15.97
N LEU A 283 -13.15 -8.40 17.10
CA LEU A 283 -12.77 -6.99 17.12
C LEU A 283 -11.30 -6.81 16.76
N TYR A 284 -10.41 -7.72 17.18
CA TYR A 284 -8.99 -7.70 16.84
C TYR A 284 -8.78 -7.88 15.35
N LEU A 285 -9.50 -8.82 14.74
CA LEU A 285 -9.47 -9.03 13.30
C LEU A 285 -9.98 -7.78 12.58
N PHE A 286 -11.14 -7.25 12.96
CA PHE A 286 -11.69 -6.03 12.37
C PHE A 286 -10.73 -4.84 12.47
N ALA A 287 -10.21 -4.54 13.66
CA ALA A 287 -9.29 -3.45 13.91
C ALA A 287 -8.01 -3.61 13.10
N GLY A 288 -7.50 -4.84 13.04
CA GLY A 288 -6.33 -5.17 12.23
C GLY A 288 -6.54 -4.98 10.74
N MET A 289 -7.71 -5.37 10.22
CA MET A 289 -8.07 -5.18 8.81
C MET A 289 -8.28 -3.69 8.50
N LEU A 290 -8.93 -2.94 9.39
CA LEU A 290 -9.07 -1.50 9.29
C LEU A 290 -7.70 -0.81 9.24
N HIS A 291 -6.77 -1.23 10.09
CA HIS A 291 -5.39 -0.72 10.10
C HIS A 291 -4.67 -0.98 8.75
N ALA A 292 -4.87 -2.15 8.15
CA ALA A 292 -4.33 -2.47 6.82
C ALA A 292 -4.99 -1.62 5.70
N VAL A 293 -6.30 -1.38 5.75
CA VAL A 293 -7.01 -0.55 4.77
C VAL A 293 -6.51 0.91 4.81
N LEU A 294 -6.34 1.46 6.01
CA LEU A 294 -5.93 2.85 6.18
C LEU A 294 -4.50 3.08 5.70
N ILE A 295 -3.56 2.15 5.94
CA ILE A 295 -2.19 2.28 5.43
C ILE A 295 -2.11 2.14 3.90
N CYS A 296 -2.94 1.29 3.29
CA CYS A 296 -3.09 1.24 1.83
C CYS A 296 -3.44 2.62 1.26
N GLY A 297 -4.41 3.30 1.89
CA GLY A 297 -4.81 4.66 1.53
C GLY A 297 -3.68 5.68 1.73
N LEU A 298 -3.11 5.74 2.93
CA LEU A 298 -2.06 6.71 3.29
C LEU A 298 -0.85 6.57 2.36
N PHE A 299 -0.36 5.36 2.18
CA PHE A 299 0.82 5.10 1.36
C PHE A 299 0.57 5.43 -0.11
N SER A 300 -0.64 5.16 -0.63
CA SER A 300 -1.02 5.51 -2.02
C SER A 300 -1.09 7.02 -2.24
N VAL A 301 -1.62 7.77 -1.27
CA VAL A 301 -1.64 9.25 -1.31
C VAL A 301 -0.22 9.81 -1.28
N LEU A 302 0.65 9.30 -0.42
CA LEU A 302 2.05 9.73 -0.35
C LEU A 302 2.82 9.37 -1.63
N CYS A 303 2.64 8.16 -2.18
CA CYS A 303 3.22 7.78 -3.47
C CYS A 303 2.79 8.74 -4.59
N HIS A 304 1.50 9.08 -4.65
CA HIS A 304 0.99 10.06 -5.60
C HIS A 304 1.65 11.41 -5.40
N MET A 305 1.62 11.94 -4.18
CA MET A 305 2.22 13.23 -3.84
C MET A 305 3.70 13.31 -4.20
N SER A 306 4.51 12.29 -3.86
CA SER A 306 5.94 12.19 -4.20
C SER A 306 6.21 12.30 -5.70
N ILE A 307 5.38 11.64 -6.51
CA ILE A 307 5.46 11.73 -7.97
C ILE A 307 5.05 13.11 -8.47
N ARG A 308 3.99 13.69 -7.90
CA ARG A 308 3.50 15.01 -8.31
C ARG A 308 4.53 16.10 -8.05
N VAL A 309 5.17 16.10 -6.87
CA VAL A 309 6.24 17.06 -6.56
C VAL A 309 7.48 16.84 -7.44
N TRP A 310 7.77 15.60 -7.85
CA TRP A 310 8.85 15.32 -8.81
C TRP A 310 8.52 15.88 -10.20
N GLN A 311 7.29 15.69 -10.69
CA GLN A 311 6.85 16.18 -12.00
C GLN A 311 6.79 17.72 -12.07
N LEU A 312 6.57 18.39 -10.94
CA LEU A 312 6.45 19.85 -10.81
C LEU A 312 7.74 20.55 -10.36
N ARG A 313 8.88 19.84 -10.40
CA ARG A 313 10.19 20.37 -10.00
C ARG A 313 10.54 21.68 -10.72
N GLU A 314 11.00 22.67 -9.97
CA GLU A 314 11.73 23.81 -10.53
C GLU A 314 13.01 23.35 -11.23
N ARG A 315 13.05 23.49 -12.56
CA ARG A 315 14.32 23.39 -13.29
C ARG A 315 15.04 24.72 -13.09
N THR A 316 16.05 24.71 -12.22
CA THR A 316 17.12 25.71 -12.19
C THR A 316 17.87 25.72 -13.51
#